data_AF-A0A800AU93-F1
#
_entry.id   AF-A0A800AU93-F1
#
_cell.length_a   1.000
_cell.length_b   1.000
_cell.length_c   1.000
_cell.angle_alpha   90.00
_cell.angle_beta   90.00
_cell.angle_gamma   90.00
#
_symmetry.space_group_name_H-M   'P 1'
#
loop_
_entity.id
_entity.type
_entity.pdbx_description
1 polymer ?
#
loop_
_entity_poly.entity_id
_entity_poly.type
_entity_poly.pdbx_seq_one_letter_code
_entity_poly.pdbx_strand_id
1 'polypeptide(L)'
;MMRKKIISAFFSFILNGLGQIYNRQIRKGIIFIFISLLCILLIILGIVFLFQSFIFSLKGNFEISLTILGLIFFSLGGFFLCLVSLLSILDAYENAQDNKS
;
A
#
# COMPACT_ATOMS: atom_id res chain seq x y z
N MET A 1 -9.69 -25.58 -7.25
CA MET A 1 -10.55 -24.38 -7.31
C MET A 1 -10.37 -23.45 -6.14
N MET A 2 -11.17 -23.52 -5.05
CA MET A 2 -11.14 -22.49 -3.99
C MET A 2 -9.77 -22.34 -3.30
N ARG A 3 -9.06 -23.43 -3.05
CA ARG A 3 -7.77 -23.39 -2.33
C ARG A 3 -6.73 -22.52 -3.03
N LYS A 4 -6.63 -22.56 -4.37
CA LYS A 4 -5.68 -21.74 -5.14
C LYS A 4 -6.03 -20.25 -5.08
N LYS A 5 -7.33 -19.93 -5.19
CA LYS A 5 -7.85 -18.55 -5.07
C LYS A 5 -7.59 -17.94 -3.70
N ILE A 6 -7.77 -18.73 -2.64
CA ILE A 6 -7.51 -18.29 -1.27
C ILE A 6 -6.00 -18.07 -1.06
N ILE A 7 -5.15 -18.97 -1.58
CA ILE A 7 -3.69 -18.83 -1.47
C ILE A 7 -3.19 -17.58 -2.23
N SER A 8 -3.68 -17.31 -3.44
CA SER A 8 -3.28 -16.11 -4.20
C SER A 8 -3.74 -14.82 -3.51
N ALA A 9 -4.99 -14.79 -3.02
CA ALA A 9 -5.52 -13.66 -2.25
C ALA A 9 -4.74 -13.42 -0.96
N PHE A 10 -4.37 -14.48 -0.24
CA PHE A 10 -3.55 -14.41 0.97
C PHE A 10 -2.14 -13.86 0.67
N PHE A 11 -1.53 -14.26 -0.44
CA PHE A 11 -0.25 -13.70 -0.86
C PHE A 11 -0.36 -12.20 -1.17
N SER A 12 -1.39 -11.76 -1.90
CA SER A 12 -1.63 -10.33 -2.15
C SER A 12 -2.01 -9.55 -0.88
N PHE A 13 -2.58 -10.19 0.13
CA PHE A 13 -2.82 -9.58 1.44
C PHE A 13 -1.53 -9.33 2.21
N ILE A 14 -0.58 -10.28 2.18
CA ILE A 14 0.73 -10.10 2.82
C ILE A 14 1.51 -8.98 2.15
N LEU A 15 1.54 -8.99 0.81
CA LEU A 15 2.26 -7.99 0.04
C LEU A 15 1.55 -7.81 -1.30
N ASN A 16 1.08 -6.59 -1.52
CA ASN A 16 0.37 -6.19 -2.74
C ASN A 16 1.17 -6.60 -3.98
N GLY A 17 0.57 -7.37 -4.87
CA GLY A 17 1.20 -7.85 -6.11
C GLY A 17 1.75 -9.28 -6.05
N LEU A 18 1.93 -9.89 -4.87
CA LEU A 18 2.44 -11.26 -4.79
C LEU A 18 1.46 -12.30 -5.32
N GLY A 19 0.15 -12.13 -5.08
CA GLY A 19 -0.86 -13.03 -5.62
C GLY A 19 -0.90 -13.03 -7.16
N GLN A 20 -0.66 -11.88 -7.78
CA GLN A 20 -0.50 -11.75 -9.23
C GLN A 20 0.75 -12.49 -9.72
N ILE A 21 1.88 -12.37 -9.02
CA ILE A 21 3.12 -13.11 -9.35
C ILE A 21 2.89 -14.61 -9.22
N TYR A 22 2.20 -15.06 -8.17
CA TYR A 22 1.80 -16.46 -7.99
C TYR A 22 0.93 -16.97 -9.15
N ASN A 23 0.00 -16.14 -9.63
CA ASN A 23 -0.84 -16.43 -10.80
C ASN A 23 -0.12 -16.25 -12.14
N ARG A 24 1.22 -16.12 -12.16
CA ARG A 24 2.06 -15.87 -13.35
C ARG A 24 1.77 -14.56 -14.08
N GLN A 25 1.05 -13.62 -13.47
CA GLN A 25 0.78 -12.28 -13.98
C GLN A 25 1.85 -11.28 -13.49
N ILE A 26 3.11 -11.53 -13.85
CA ILE A 26 4.28 -10.82 -13.32
C ILE A 26 4.18 -9.30 -13.53
N ARG A 27 3.78 -8.86 -14.74
CA ARG A 27 3.66 -7.43 -15.05
C ARG A 27 2.69 -6.70 -14.11
N LYS A 28 1.50 -7.27 -13.87
CA LYS A 28 0.53 -6.69 -12.93
C LYS A 28 1.05 -6.70 -11.51
N GLY A 29 1.69 -7.79 -11.09
CA GLY A 29 2.28 -7.90 -9.76
C GLY A 29 3.31 -6.80 -9.49
N ILE A 30 4.21 -6.55 -10.45
CA ILE A 30 5.20 -5.47 -10.35
C ILE A 30 4.52 -4.09 -10.25
N ILE A 31 3.46 -3.84 -11.02
CA ILE A 31 2.71 -2.57 -10.95
C ILE A 31 2.10 -2.38 -9.55
N PHE A 32 1.46 -3.40 -8.99
CA PHE A 32 0.89 -3.33 -7.63
C PHE A 32 1.96 -3.07 -6.57
N ILE A 33 3.11 -3.75 -6.65
CA ILE A 33 4.25 -3.52 -5.75
C ILE A 33 4.73 -2.06 -5.87
N PHE A 34 4.93 -1.58 -7.09
CA PHE A 34 5.45 -0.24 -7.34
C PHE A 34 4.51 0.85 -6.83
N ILE A 35 3.20 0.74 -7.10
CA ILE A 35 2.21 1.70 -6.60
C ILE A 35 2.16 1.66 -5.06
N SER A 36 2.27 0.48 -4.46
CA SER A 36 2.28 0.34 -3.00
C SER A 36 3.51 1.00 -2.38
N LEU A 37 4.68 0.89 -3.02
CA LEU A 37 5.90 1.58 -2.61
C LEU A 37 5.74 3.11 -2.67
N LEU A 38 5.10 3.64 -3.72
CA LEU A 38 4.79 5.07 -3.80
C LEU A 38 3.87 5.52 -2.66
N CYS A 39 2.85 4.72 -2.31
CA CYS A 39 1.96 5.02 -1.19
C CYS A 39 2.71 5.01 0.14
N ILE A 40 3.58 4.02 0.37
CA ILE A 40 4.43 3.95 1.55
C ILE A 40 5.36 5.17 1.64
N LEU A 41 5.94 5.62 0.52
CA LEU A 41 6.77 6.82 0.47
C LEU A 41 5.99 8.07 0.92
N LEU A 42 4.73 8.23 0.47
CA LEU A 42 3.86 9.33 0.93
C LEU A 42 3.60 9.25 2.43
N ILE A 43 3.36 8.06 2.97
CA ILE A 43 3.17 7.85 4.42
C ILE A 43 4.44 8.26 5.19
N ILE A 44 5.62 7.82 4.72
CA ILE A 44 6.90 8.17 5.34
C ILE A 44 7.11 9.68 5.33
N LEU A 45 6.86 10.36 4.21
CA LEU A 45 6.93 11.82 4.13
C LEU A 45 5.97 12.50 5.12
N GLY A 46 4.73 11.99 5.22
CA GLY A 46 3.76 12.46 6.19
C GLY A 46 4.26 12.35 7.63
N ILE A 47 4.81 11.19 8.01
CA ILE A 47 5.39 10.94 9.35
C ILE A 47 6.56 11.89 9.62
N VAL A 48 7.45 12.10 8.64
CA VAL A 48 8.59 13.01 8.78
C VAL A 48 8.12 14.45 9.08
N PHE A 49 7.11 14.96 8.37
CA PHE A 49 6.58 16.29 8.63
C PHE A 49 5.87 16.40 9.98
N LEU A 50 5.11 15.38 10.38
CA LEU A 50 4.48 15.33 11.70
C LEU A 50 5.53 15.32 12.81
N PHE A 51 6.59 14.52 12.66
CA PHE A 51 7.67 14.44 13.64
C PHE A 51 8.46 15.76 13.71
N GLN A 52 8.75 16.38 12.57
CA GLN A 52 9.40 17.69 12.53
C GLN A 52 8.54 18.76 13.23
N SER A 53 7.23 18.79 12.97
CA SER A 53 6.29 19.69 13.64
C SER A 53 6.25 19.45 15.15
N PHE A 54 6.30 18.19 15.59
CA PHE A 54 6.40 17.84 17.01
C PHE A 54 7.69 18.38 17.66
N ILE A 55 8.85 18.23 17.01
CA ILE A 55 10.12 18.79 17.51
C ILE A 55 10.07 20.31 17.61
N PHE A 56 9.47 21.01 16.63
CA PHE A 56 9.30 22.46 16.71
C PHE A 56 8.34 22.89 17.83
N SER A 57 7.28 22.11 18.07
CA SER A 57 6.37 22.32 19.21
C SER A 57 7.10 22.26 20.56
N LEU A 58 8.05 21.33 20.73
CA LEU A 58 8.86 21.23 21.96
C LEU A 58 9.76 22.44 22.18
N LYS A 59 10.15 23.14 21.10
CA LYS A 59 10.94 24.38 21.14
C LYS A 59 10.07 25.64 21.33
N GLY A 60 8.75 25.49 21.47
CA GLY A 60 7.80 26.60 21.61
C GLY A 60 7.34 27.24 20.30
N ASN A 61 7.79 26.74 19.15
CA ASN A 61 7.45 27.29 17.82
C ASN A 61 6.54 26.31 17.07
N PHE A 62 5.24 26.31 17.34
CA PHE A 62 4.33 25.38 16.68
C PHE A 62 4.04 25.77 15.24
N GLU A 63 4.51 24.97 14.27
CA GLU A 63 4.25 25.17 12.85
C GLU A 63 3.05 24.35 12.36
N ILE A 64 1.87 24.99 12.34
CA ILE A 64 0.59 24.40 11.89
C ILE A 64 0.68 23.89 10.44
N SER A 65 1.37 24.62 9.56
CA SER A 65 1.49 24.27 8.14
C SER A 65 2.13 22.90 7.93
N LEU A 66 3.20 22.60 8.68
CA LEU A 66 3.86 21.29 8.64
C LEU A 66 2.96 20.19 9.19
N THR A 67 2.19 20.47 10.25
CA THR A 67 1.23 19.50 10.80
C THR A 67 0.16 19.14 9.76
N ILE A 68 -0.44 20.14 9.12
CA ILE A 68 -1.48 19.94 8.10
C ILE A 68 -0.91 19.17 6.92
N LEU A 69 0.28 19.56 6.43
CA LEU A 69 0.93 18.87 5.31
C LEU A 69 1.24 17.41 5.65
N GLY A 70 1.75 17.16 6.86
CA GLY A 70 2.02 15.81 7.37
C GLY A 70 0.77 14.95 7.45
N LEU A 71 -0.33 15.51 7.98
CA LEU A 71 -1.63 14.82 8.04
C LEU A 71 -2.18 14.50 6.65
N ILE A 72 -2.07 15.43 5.69
CA ILE A 72 -2.52 15.21 4.31
C ILE A 72 -1.74 14.06 3.69
N PHE A 73 -0.40 14.10 3.71
CA PHE A 73 0.42 13.05 3.11
C PHE A 73 0.22 11.69 3.76
N PHE A 74 0.15 11.65 5.10
CA PHE A 74 -0.11 10.42 5.85
C PHE A 74 -1.48 9.82 5.49
N SER A 75 -2.53 10.63 5.52
CA SER A 75 -3.90 10.17 5.25
C SER A 75 -4.09 9.74 3.80
N LEU A 76 -3.54 10.51 2.86
CA LEU A 76 -3.64 10.25 1.43
C LEU A 76 -2.85 8.99 1.06
N GLY A 77 -1.61 8.87 1.55
CA GLY A 77 -0.80 7.66 1.37
C GLY A 77 -1.46 6.41 1.97
N GLY A 78 -1.99 6.51 3.19
CA GLY A 78 -2.72 5.42 3.85
C GLY A 78 -3.98 5.00 3.09
N PHE A 79 -4.79 5.97 2.67
CA PHE A 79 -6.02 5.71 1.92
C PHE A 79 -5.73 5.01 0.57
N PHE A 80 -4.76 5.51 -0.21
CA PHE A 80 -4.39 4.87 -1.46
C PHE A 80 -3.77 3.49 -1.24
N LEU A 81 -2.97 3.30 -0.19
CA LEU A 81 -2.41 1.98 0.13
C LEU A 81 -3.54 0.97 0.41
N CYS A 82 -4.55 1.34 1.21
CA CYS A 82 -5.70 0.49 1.48
C CYS A 82 -6.48 0.16 0.20
N LEU A 83 -6.74 1.14 -0.66
CA LEU A 83 -7.41 0.90 -1.95
C LEU A 83 -6.61 -0.06 -2.84
N VAL A 84 -5.31 0.17 -2.97
CA VAL A 84 -4.42 -0.66 -3.80
C VAL A 84 -4.32 -2.08 -3.23
N SER A 85 -4.29 -2.24 -1.91
CA SER A 85 -4.34 -3.55 -1.26
C SER A 85 -5.63 -4.30 -1.56
N LEU A 86 -6.79 -3.64 -1.42
CA LEU A 86 -8.08 -4.26 -1.75
C LEU A 86 -8.14 -4.67 -3.22
N LEU A 87 -7.72 -3.79 -4.14
CA LEU A 87 -7.67 -4.10 -5.57
C LEU A 87 -6.72 -5.25 -5.87
N SER A 88 -5.56 -5.31 -5.21
CA SER A 88 -4.58 -6.38 -5.42
C SER A 88 -5.13 -7.74 -4.96
N ILE A 89 -5.85 -7.78 -3.83
CA ILE A 89 -6.45 -9.02 -3.31
C ILE A 89 -7.57 -9.50 -4.23
N LEU A 90 -8.47 -8.60 -4.64
CA LEU A 90 -9.58 -8.94 -5.55
C LEU A 90 -9.06 -9.43 -6.90
N ASP A 91 -8.12 -8.71 -7.51
CA ASP A 91 -7.53 -9.09 -8.81
C ASP A 91 -6.79 -10.44 -8.70
N ALA A 92 -6.11 -10.72 -7.58
CA ALA A 92 -5.45 -12.01 -7.36
C ALA A 92 -6.43 -13.17 -7.13
N TYR A 93 -7.59 -12.90 -6.53
CA TYR A 93 -8.64 -13.89 -6.31
C TYR A 93 -9.35 -14.27 -7.62
N GLU A 94 -9.72 -13.26 -8.42
CA GLU A 94 -10.43 -13.45 -9.68
C GLU A 94 -9.58 -14.14 -10.74
N ASN A 95 -8.30 -13.74 -10.83
CA ASN A 95 -7.37 -14.24 -11.83
C ASN A 95 -6.64 -15.53 -11.44
N ALA A 96 -6.99 -16.16 -10.31
CA ALA A 96 -6.35 -17.40 -9.92
C ALA A 96 -6.72 -18.53 -10.88
N GLN A 97 -5.77 -18.90 -11.74
CA GLN A 97 -5.95 -19.98 -12.72
C GLN A 97 -5.95 -21.33 -12.00
N ASP A 98 -7.01 -22.11 -12.20
CA ASP A 98 -6.93 -23.55 -11.98
C ASP A 98 -6.13 -24.14 -13.14
N ASN A 99 -4.84 -24.41 -12.94
CA ASN A 99 -4.08 -25.26 -13.85
C ASN A 99 -4.83 -26.59 -14.07
N LYS A 100 -5.56 -26.69 -15.19
CA LYS A 100 -5.59 -27.89 -16.01
C LYS A 100 -4.35 -27.78 -16.91
N SER A 101 -3.22 -28.26 -16.42
CA SER A 101 -2.06 -28.63 -17.25
C SER A 101 -1.91 -30.12 -17.15
#